data_AF-A0A919IES3-F1
#
_entry.id   AF-A0A919IES3-F1
#
_cell.length_a   1.000
_cell.length_b   1.000
_cell.length_c   1.000
_cell.angle_alpha   90.00
_cell.angle_beta   90.00
_cell.angle_gamma   90.00
#
_symmetry.space_group_name_H-M   'P 1'
#
loop_
_entity.id
_entity.type
_entity.pdbx_description
1 polymer ?
#
loop_
_entity_poly.entity_id
_entity_poly.type
_entity_poly.pdbx_seq_one_letter_code
_entity_poly.pdbx_strand_id
1 'polypeptide(L)'
;MTVPFDLWGQRGWAAAEVAGESHYRAAIRALFGARIPPDGTELTVAAQLLPEPQNRHDRDAVGVWVGSAQVGHLPREAAKRYAPALSALVAHGWTPQVGARVWGSEAGPGEFTGSVRLDLAEPHLIIPANQPPPQEHRLLPPGGAIQVTGEHHHLDALAAWLRPEGECWVHATLHEITEQPARSARAVVEVRIDGVRIGQLSPRMSGEVLAAVRHLAERGLVACARAIVKGNSIKTEVIVYAARAHELPESWLSDPPEAARHAVRNSSAADRPAGPSAAETAVLRVPAGQTTAPFVPPALDVPPPVAPVIAGAVAADGRAHDVRESGLPQSLAVPAARSPQPSPRPAGPRLNPPPNWPAPPLGWSPAPGWTPDPAWGPPPAGWQLWIDAPPDADRSLPEPSGMVARTWRGWAPKAVADEYQRHYETGVAPRLARLPGFRGARLLRRAEGDEVAFTSIVFFARMDDVRAFAGDDWSVAVVEEPARRVLSRWEPTVTHDEVAMEVLPR
;
A
#
# COMPACT_ATOMS: atom_id res chain seq x y z
N MET A 1 15.62 -13.44 -26.80
CA MET A 1 16.06 -12.85 -25.51
C MET A 1 14.84 -12.18 -24.92
N THR A 2 14.45 -12.53 -23.70
CA THR A 2 13.32 -11.90 -23.01
C THR A 2 13.78 -10.63 -22.29
N VAL A 3 12.89 -9.66 -22.16
CA VAL A 3 13.20 -8.39 -21.50
C VAL A 3 12.63 -8.42 -20.08
N PRO A 4 13.43 -8.13 -19.03
CA PRO A 4 12.90 -7.96 -17.68
C PRO A 4 11.76 -6.94 -17.64
N PHE A 5 10.73 -7.23 -16.86
CA PHE A 5 9.62 -6.32 -16.59
C PHE A 5 9.40 -6.31 -15.09
N ASP A 6 9.64 -5.18 -14.44
CA ASP A 6 9.42 -5.04 -13.01
C ASP A 6 7.92 -4.89 -12.79
N LEU A 7 7.31 -5.87 -12.12
CA LEU A 7 5.88 -5.79 -11.80
C LEU A 7 5.60 -4.52 -11.00
N TRP A 8 4.47 -3.88 -11.30
CA TRP A 8 4.10 -2.64 -10.63
C TRP A 8 3.51 -2.89 -9.24
N GLY A 9 3.32 -1.82 -8.48
CA GLY A 9 2.68 -1.87 -7.16
C GLY A 9 3.54 -2.44 -6.04
N GLN A 10 4.82 -2.77 -6.28
CA GLN A 10 5.80 -3.12 -5.26
C GLN A 10 5.91 -2.00 -4.21
N ARG A 11 5.90 -2.36 -2.93
CA ARG A 11 5.84 -1.40 -1.80
C ARG A 11 7.12 -1.36 -0.96
N GLY A 12 8.18 -2.03 -1.41
CA GLY A 12 9.41 -2.23 -0.67
C GLY A 12 9.26 -3.22 0.49
N TRP A 13 8.16 -3.98 0.55
CA TRP A 13 7.89 -4.92 1.64
C TRP A 13 7.42 -6.27 1.10
N ALA A 14 8.28 -7.26 1.25
CA ALA A 14 8.00 -8.62 0.82
C ALA A 14 7.11 -9.36 1.82
N ALA A 15 5.79 -9.39 1.56
CA ALA A 15 4.78 -10.05 2.39
C ALA A 15 4.30 -11.38 1.81
N ALA A 16 4.38 -11.58 0.49
CA ALA A 16 3.84 -12.77 -0.14
C ALA A 16 4.76 -13.96 0.10
N GLU A 17 4.23 -15.03 0.70
CA GLU A 17 4.97 -16.27 0.93
C GLU A 17 5.22 -17.02 -0.38
N VAL A 18 6.37 -17.68 -0.45
CA VAL A 18 6.66 -18.70 -1.46
C VAL A 18 6.28 -20.07 -0.85
N ALA A 19 5.89 -21.01 -1.70
CA ALA A 19 5.57 -22.37 -1.30
C ALA A 19 6.61 -23.35 -1.86
N GLY A 20 6.88 -24.39 -1.07
CA GLY A 20 7.72 -25.51 -1.48
C GLY A 20 9.22 -25.24 -1.37
N GLU A 21 9.66 -24.22 -0.61
CA GLU A 21 11.07 -23.89 -0.40
C GLU A 21 11.89 -25.08 0.15
N SER A 22 11.23 -25.99 0.89
CA SER A 22 11.83 -27.23 1.38
C SER A 22 12.41 -28.11 0.27
N HIS A 23 11.83 -28.09 -0.93
CA HIS A 23 12.33 -28.83 -2.10
C HIS A 23 13.50 -28.13 -2.79
N TYR A 24 13.69 -26.83 -2.53
CA TYR A 24 14.70 -25.97 -3.17
C TYR A 24 15.79 -25.51 -2.19
N ARG A 25 15.93 -26.18 -1.04
CA ARG A 25 16.91 -25.83 0.02
C ARG A 25 18.32 -25.62 -0.51
N ALA A 26 18.81 -26.49 -1.40
CA ALA A 26 20.14 -26.37 -1.98
C ALA A 26 20.28 -25.11 -2.86
N ALA A 27 19.26 -24.80 -3.66
CA ALA A 27 19.23 -23.60 -4.51
C ALA A 27 19.18 -22.32 -3.66
N ILE A 28 18.31 -22.29 -2.64
CA ILE A 28 18.20 -21.16 -1.71
C ILE A 28 19.52 -20.97 -0.94
N ARG A 29 20.11 -22.06 -0.43
CA ARG A 29 21.41 -22.03 0.27
C ARG A 29 22.53 -21.48 -0.61
N ALA A 30 22.52 -21.80 -1.91
CA ALA A 30 23.53 -21.35 -2.87
C ALA A 30 23.44 -19.85 -3.17
N LEU A 31 22.31 -19.19 -2.89
CA LEU A 31 22.20 -17.73 -2.97
C LEU A 31 23.10 -17.02 -1.94
N PHE A 32 23.40 -17.71 -0.83
CA PHE A 32 24.29 -17.19 0.21
C PHE A 32 25.73 -17.64 -0.08
N GLY A 33 26.60 -16.68 -0.39
CA GLY A 33 28.00 -16.97 -0.75
C GLY A 33 28.92 -17.42 0.39
N ALA A 34 28.58 -17.09 1.65
CA ALA A 34 29.45 -17.35 2.81
C ALA A 34 28.81 -18.32 3.83
N ARG A 35 29.44 -18.45 5.01
CA ARG A 35 28.85 -19.12 6.18
C ARG A 35 27.61 -18.35 6.61
N ILE A 36 26.49 -19.05 6.70
CA ILE A 36 25.25 -18.50 7.24
C ILE A 36 25.30 -18.63 8.76
N PRO A 37 25.03 -17.57 9.52
CA PRO A 37 25.07 -17.66 10.97
C PRO A 37 23.78 -18.33 11.49
N PRO A 38 23.84 -18.98 12.66
CA PRO A 38 22.71 -19.76 13.19
C PRO A 38 21.51 -18.89 13.60
N ASP A 39 21.72 -17.61 13.91
CA ASP A 39 20.67 -16.60 14.15
C ASP A 39 20.03 -16.08 12.85
N GLY A 40 20.58 -16.46 11.70
CA GLY A 40 20.04 -16.20 10.37
C GLY A 40 20.59 -14.94 9.72
N THR A 41 20.50 -14.90 8.39
CA THR A 41 20.89 -13.77 7.55
C THR A 41 19.86 -13.56 6.45
N GLU A 42 19.84 -12.35 5.90
CA GLU A 42 18.87 -11.96 4.89
C GLU A 42 19.54 -11.33 3.67
N LEU A 43 18.96 -11.59 2.50
CA LEU A 43 19.37 -11.03 1.21
C LEU A 43 18.15 -10.47 0.48
N THR A 44 18.33 -9.32 -0.18
CA THR A 44 17.34 -8.77 -1.11
C THR A 44 17.82 -9.01 -2.53
N VAL A 45 16.98 -9.67 -3.34
CA VAL A 45 17.30 -10.07 -4.72
C VAL A 45 16.09 -9.82 -5.62
N ALA A 46 16.30 -9.74 -6.94
CA ALA A 46 15.21 -9.76 -7.90
C ALA A 46 14.82 -11.22 -8.20
N ALA A 47 13.54 -11.55 -8.01
CA ALA A 47 12.97 -12.84 -8.35
C ALA A 47 12.09 -12.74 -9.61
N GLN A 48 12.25 -13.69 -10.53
CA GLN A 48 11.42 -13.84 -11.71
C GLN A 48 10.22 -14.75 -11.40
N LEU A 49 9.04 -14.37 -11.90
CA LEU A 49 7.81 -15.15 -11.76
C LEU A 49 7.42 -15.73 -13.12
N LEU A 50 7.63 -17.04 -13.29
CA LEU A 50 7.46 -17.73 -14.56
C LEU A 50 6.28 -18.71 -14.49
N PRO A 51 5.19 -18.49 -15.24
CA PRO A 51 4.10 -19.44 -15.36
C PRO A 51 4.56 -20.75 -16.00
N GLU A 52 4.04 -21.86 -15.50
CA GLU A 52 4.33 -23.21 -15.99
C GLU A 52 3.04 -23.89 -16.52
N PRO A 53 2.44 -23.40 -17.63
CA PRO A 53 1.16 -23.90 -18.12
C PRO A 53 1.20 -25.38 -18.57
N GLN A 54 2.38 -25.92 -18.83
CA GLN A 54 2.61 -27.33 -19.15
C GLN A 54 2.87 -28.20 -17.91
N ASN A 55 2.83 -27.65 -16.69
CA ASN A 55 3.04 -28.42 -15.48
C ASN A 55 1.90 -29.42 -15.28
N ARG A 56 2.26 -30.71 -15.22
CA ARG A 56 1.32 -31.85 -15.15
C ARG A 56 0.45 -31.85 -13.89
N HIS A 57 0.88 -31.18 -12.82
CA HIS A 57 0.20 -31.19 -11.52
C HIS A 57 -0.70 -29.98 -11.34
N ASP A 58 -0.27 -28.83 -11.87
CA ASP A 58 -1.02 -27.59 -11.81
C ASP A 58 -0.67 -26.68 -12.99
N ARG A 59 -1.63 -26.52 -13.91
CA ARG A 59 -1.50 -25.64 -15.10
C ARG A 59 -1.39 -24.16 -14.73
N ASP A 60 -1.78 -23.78 -13.51
CA ASP A 60 -1.70 -22.41 -13.03
C ASP A 60 -0.44 -22.20 -12.17
N ALA A 61 0.46 -23.18 -12.11
CA ALA A 61 1.71 -23.09 -11.37
C ALA A 61 2.55 -21.90 -11.85
N VAL A 62 3.12 -21.17 -10.90
CA VAL A 62 4.08 -20.09 -11.17
C VAL A 62 5.34 -20.39 -10.37
N GLY A 63 6.41 -20.69 -11.09
CA GLY A 63 7.73 -20.88 -10.51
C GLY A 63 8.34 -19.54 -10.10
N VAL A 64 9.02 -19.54 -8.96
CA VAL A 64 9.78 -18.40 -8.44
C VAL A 64 11.26 -18.68 -8.63
N TRP A 65 11.94 -17.80 -9.36
CA TRP A 65 13.32 -18.00 -9.81
C TRP A 65 14.21 -16.83 -9.40
N VAL A 66 15.41 -17.11 -8.90
CA VAL A 66 16.44 -16.09 -8.64
C VAL A 66 17.64 -16.42 -9.54
N GLY A 67 17.90 -15.54 -10.52
CA GLY A 67 18.83 -15.85 -11.60
C GLY A 67 18.38 -17.11 -12.37
N SER A 68 19.24 -18.13 -12.43
CA SER A 68 18.93 -19.43 -13.06
C SER A 68 18.39 -20.48 -12.09
N ALA A 69 18.26 -20.17 -10.79
CA ALA A 69 17.91 -21.12 -9.75
C ALA A 69 16.44 -20.96 -9.34
N GLN A 70 15.66 -22.03 -9.41
CA GLN A 70 14.30 -22.06 -8.87
C GLN A 70 14.38 -22.14 -7.35
N VAL A 71 13.66 -21.26 -6.66
CA VAL A 71 13.65 -21.16 -5.20
C VAL A 71 12.31 -21.58 -4.59
N GLY A 72 11.29 -21.78 -5.43
CA GLY A 72 9.98 -22.25 -4.99
C GLY A 72 8.89 -21.96 -6.02
N HIS A 73 7.66 -21.95 -5.56
CA HIS A 73 6.46 -21.64 -6.34
C HIS A 73 5.59 -20.62 -5.63
N LEU A 74 4.75 -19.88 -6.35
CA LEU A 74 3.66 -19.18 -5.69
C LEU A 74 2.70 -20.21 -5.06
N PRO A 75 2.14 -19.95 -3.87
CA PRO A 75 1.09 -20.77 -3.29
C PRO A 75 -0.05 -20.96 -4.29
N ARG A 76 -0.64 -22.15 -4.34
CA ARG A 76 -1.61 -22.56 -5.37
C ARG A 76 -2.72 -21.54 -5.63
N GLU A 77 -3.34 -21.01 -4.56
CA GLU A 77 -4.40 -20.02 -4.67
C GLU A 77 -3.91 -18.64 -5.13
N ALA A 78 -2.66 -18.27 -4.82
CA ALA A 78 -2.04 -17.10 -5.40
C ALA A 78 -1.73 -17.35 -6.88
N ALA A 79 -1.10 -18.47 -7.22
CA ALA A 79 -0.69 -18.83 -8.57
C ALA A 79 -1.87 -18.73 -9.57
N LYS A 80 -3.04 -19.26 -9.23
CA LYS A 80 -4.29 -19.10 -10.02
C LYS A 80 -4.67 -17.65 -10.31
N ARG A 81 -4.48 -16.74 -9.35
CA ARG A 81 -4.81 -15.31 -9.50
C ARG A 81 -3.78 -14.56 -10.35
N TYR A 82 -2.50 -14.92 -10.25
CA TYR A 82 -1.41 -14.24 -10.94
C TYR A 82 -1.10 -14.81 -12.34
N ALA A 83 -1.29 -16.12 -12.54
CA ALA A 83 -0.90 -16.83 -13.75
C ALA A 83 -1.44 -16.20 -15.05
N PRO A 84 -2.69 -15.72 -15.15
CA PRO A 84 -3.18 -15.10 -16.38
C PRO A 84 -2.40 -13.82 -16.77
N ALA A 85 -2.17 -12.92 -15.81
CA ALA A 85 -1.45 -11.68 -16.03
C ALA A 85 0.04 -11.93 -16.35
N LEU A 86 0.68 -12.83 -15.61
CA LEU A 86 2.08 -13.20 -15.85
C LEU A 86 2.25 -13.93 -17.20
N SER A 87 1.32 -14.79 -17.57
CA SER A 87 1.35 -15.50 -18.86
C SER A 87 1.21 -14.53 -20.03
N ALA A 88 0.38 -13.50 -19.89
CA ALA A 88 0.28 -12.44 -20.87
C ALA A 88 1.62 -11.74 -21.07
N LEU A 89 2.31 -11.35 -19.99
CA LEU A 89 3.64 -10.73 -20.08
C LEU A 89 4.66 -11.64 -20.78
N VAL A 90 4.74 -12.91 -20.37
CA VAL A 90 5.67 -13.89 -20.96
C VAL A 90 5.39 -14.14 -22.45
N ALA A 91 4.12 -14.22 -22.84
CA ALA A 91 3.74 -14.36 -24.25
C ALA A 91 4.16 -13.17 -25.11
N HIS A 92 4.29 -11.98 -24.52
CA HIS A 92 4.80 -10.77 -25.18
C HIS A 92 6.34 -10.64 -25.11
N GLY A 93 7.04 -11.66 -24.62
CA GLY A 93 8.50 -11.69 -24.53
C GLY A 93 9.09 -11.02 -23.28
N TRP A 94 8.25 -10.68 -22.29
CA TRP A 94 8.67 -10.07 -21.04
C TRP A 94 8.93 -11.12 -19.96
N THR A 95 9.86 -10.83 -19.06
CA THR A 95 10.15 -11.65 -17.88
C THR A 95 9.70 -10.89 -16.64
N PRO A 96 8.55 -11.25 -16.03
CA PRO A 96 8.04 -10.60 -14.84
C PRO A 96 9.02 -10.72 -13.67
N GLN A 97 9.32 -9.62 -13.00
CA GLN A 97 10.24 -9.55 -11.87
C GLN A 97 9.65 -8.80 -10.68
N VAL A 98 10.02 -9.23 -9.48
CA VAL A 98 9.69 -8.58 -8.20
C VAL A 98 10.89 -8.62 -7.26
N GLY A 99 10.94 -7.67 -6.34
CA GLY A 99 11.82 -7.76 -5.18
C GLY A 99 11.47 -8.99 -4.34
N ALA A 100 12.49 -9.72 -3.91
CA ALA A 100 12.37 -10.86 -3.03
C ALA A 100 13.31 -10.72 -1.85
N ARG A 101 12.80 -11.04 -0.66
CA ARG A 101 13.57 -11.16 0.57
C ARG A 101 13.79 -12.64 0.85
N VAL A 102 15.06 -13.05 0.85
CA VAL A 102 15.48 -14.42 1.10
C VAL A 102 16.14 -14.46 2.47
N TRP A 103 15.55 -15.20 3.40
CA TRP A 103 16.12 -15.45 4.72
C TRP A 103 16.67 -16.86 4.80
N GLY A 104 17.80 -17.03 5.49
CA GLY A 104 18.42 -18.33 5.71
C GLY A 104 19.13 -18.41 7.05
N SER A 105 19.05 -19.56 7.72
CA SER A 105 19.78 -19.90 8.94
C SER A 105 20.41 -21.29 8.80
N GLU A 106 21.61 -21.45 9.35
CA GLU A 106 22.35 -22.73 9.36
C GLU A 106 22.81 -23.02 10.80
N ALA A 107 22.05 -23.85 11.51
CA ALA A 107 22.32 -24.20 12.91
C ALA A 107 23.53 -25.13 13.07
N GLY A 108 23.82 -25.93 12.04
CA GLY A 108 24.91 -26.88 11.97
C GLY A 108 25.08 -27.43 10.55
N PRO A 109 26.10 -28.26 10.28
CA PRO A 109 26.34 -28.83 8.96
C PRO A 109 25.12 -29.59 8.44
N GLY A 110 24.52 -29.12 7.35
CA GLY A 110 23.33 -29.75 6.74
C GLY A 110 21.98 -29.34 7.37
N GLU A 111 21.99 -28.57 8.46
CA GLU A 111 20.79 -28.04 9.12
C GLU A 111 20.44 -26.63 8.60
N PHE A 112 20.24 -26.55 7.28
CA PHE A 112 19.82 -25.30 6.64
C PHE A 112 18.29 -25.15 6.63
N THR A 113 17.83 -24.00 7.09
CA THR A 113 16.44 -23.54 6.93
C THR A 113 16.45 -22.23 6.17
N GLY A 114 15.61 -22.11 5.14
CA GLY A 114 15.45 -20.88 4.38
C GLY A 114 14.00 -20.61 4.05
N SER A 115 13.68 -19.33 3.86
CA SER A 115 12.37 -18.86 3.45
C SER A 115 12.52 -17.75 2.42
N VAL A 116 11.55 -17.64 1.52
CA VAL A 116 11.52 -16.59 0.50
C VAL A 116 10.19 -15.86 0.61
N ARG A 117 10.26 -14.53 0.66
CA ARG A 117 9.09 -13.65 0.60
C ARG A 117 9.20 -12.73 -0.61
N LEU A 118 8.08 -12.42 -1.24
CA LEU A 118 8.01 -11.58 -2.44
C LEU A 118 7.30 -10.25 -2.15
N ASP A 119 7.83 -9.16 -2.70
CA ASP A 119 7.17 -7.86 -2.77
C ASP A 119 6.22 -7.88 -3.97
N LEU A 120 5.07 -8.50 -3.76
CA LEU A 120 4.07 -8.73 -4.80
C LEU A 120 2.78 -8.00 -4.42
N ALA A 121 2.38 -7.04 -5.25
CA ALA A 121 1.10 -6.33 -5.12
C ALA A 121 -0.08 -7.25 -5.48
N GLU A 122 -1.30 -6.81 -5.19
CA GLU A 122 -2.50 -7.53 -5.65
C GLU A 122 -2.50 -7.72 -7.18
N PRO A 123 -3.10 -8.79 -7.71
CA PRO A 123 -3.01 -9.15 -9.13
C PRO A 123 -3.41 -8.06 -10.11
N HIS A 124 -4.38 -7.21 -9.76
CA HIS A 124 -4.85 -6.10 -10.60
C HIS A 124 -3.92 -4.87 -10.58
N LEU A 125 -2.85 -4.90 -9.78
CA LEU A 125 -1.88 -3.80 -9.63
C LEU A 125 -0.48 -4.13 -10.15
N ILE A 126 -0.23 -5.37 -10.58
CA ILE A 126 1.10 -5.79 -11.04
C ILE A 126 1.41 -5.34 -12.47
N ILE A 127 0.39 -4.96 -13.24
CA ILE A 127 0.49 -4.43 -14.59
C ILE A 127 -0.43 -3.21 -14.75
N PRO A 128 -0.08 -2.26 -15.63
CA PRO A 128 -0.95 -1.15 -15.95
C PRO A 128 -2.21 -1.62 -16.70
N ALA A 129 -3.32 -0.94 -16.43
CA ALA A 129 -4.63 -1.16 -17.03
C ALA A 129 -4.71 -0.67 -18.50
N ASN A 130 -3.79 0.18 -18.93
CA ASN A 130 -3.69 0.69 -20.30
C ASN A 130 -2.34 0.33 -20.94
N GLN A 131 -2.30 0.45 -22.26
CA GLN A 131 -1.07 0.30 -23.03
C GLN A 131 -0.15 1.51 -22.83
N PRO A 132 1.17 1.35 -23.00
CA PRO A 132 2.07 2.50 -23.04
C PRO A 132 1.68 3.45 -24.19
N PRO A 133 1.97 4.75 -24.06
CA PRO A 133 1.57 5.72 -25.08
C PRO A 133 2.20 5.40 -26.44
N PRO A 134 1.46 5.55 -27.56
CA PRO A 134 1.95 5.17 -28.89
C PRO A 134 3.04 6.09 -29.43
N GLN A 135 3.18 7.30 -28.88
CA GLN A 135 4.27 8.21 -29.20
C GLN A 135 5.61 7.70 -28.66
N GLU A 136 6.71 8.10 -29.27
CA GLU A 136 8.02 7.89 -28.65
C GLU A 136 8.04 8.58 -27.29
N HIS A 137 8.26 7.80 -26.25
CA HIS A 137 8.13 8.26 -24.88
C HIS A 137 9.24 7.69 -24.01
N ARG A 138 9.39 8.29 -22.84
CA ARG A 138 10.27 7.78 -21.80
C ARG A 138 9.54 7.81 -20.47
N LEU A 139 9.58 6.68 -19.77
CA LEU A 139 9.04 6.59 -18.42
C LEU A 139 9.95 7.33 -17.45
N LEU A 140 9.37 8.27 -16.69
CA LEU A 140 10.03 8.91 -15.55
C LEU A 140 10.20 7.86 -14.45
N PRO A 141 11.38 7.80 -13.80
CA PRO A 141 11.57 6.94 -12.64
C PRO A 141 10.50 7.21 -11.59
N PRO A 142 10.06 6.18 -10.84
CA PRO A 142 9.11 6.39 -9.75
C PRO A 142 9.74 7.33 -8.71
N GLY A 143 8.94 8.29 -8.25
CA GLY A 143 9.32 9.24 -7.20
C GLY A 143 8.20 9.44 -6.21
N GLY A 144 8.22 10.57 -5.50
CA GLY A 144 7.15 10.91 -4.56
C GLY A 144 5.76 10.95 -5.22
N ALA A 145 4.72 10.64 -4.43
CA ALA A 145 3.34 10.73 -4.88
C ALA A 145 2.93 12.20 -5.15
N ILE A 146 2.42 12.48 -6.35
CA ILE A 146 1.97 13.79 -6.79
C ILE A 146 0.47 13.71 -7.08
N GLN A 147 -0.34 14.39 -6.27
CA GLN A 147 -1.79 14.49 -6.51
C GLN A 147 -2.05 15.31 -7.78
N VAL A 148 -2.81 14.74 -8.71
CA VAL A 148 -3.38 15.48 -9.83
C VAL A 148 -4.54 16.32 -9.30
N THR A 149 -4.67 17.54 -9.79
CA THR A 149 -5.76 18.45 -9.47
C THR A 149 -6.69 18.63 -10.67
N GLY A 150 -7.95 18.95 -10.38
CA GLY A 150 -8.96 19.20 -11.41
C GLY A 150 -9.58 17.93 -11.98
N GLU A 151 -9.32 16.75 -11.39
CA GLU A 151 -9.83 15.47 -11.87
C GLU A 151 -11.36 15.38 -11.85
N HIS A 152 -12.02 16.14 -10.98
CA HIS A 152 -13.48 16.25 -10.92
C HIS A 152 -14.12 16.88 -12.16
N HIS A 153 -13.37 17.63 -12.98
CA HIS A 153 -13.85 18.11 -14.28
C HIS A 153 -13.76 17.04 -15.37
N HIS A 154 -13.15 15.89 -15.07
CA HIS A 154 -12.80 14.84 -16.03
C HIS A 154 -13.31 13.46 -15.57
N LEU A 155 -14.37 13.41 -14.75
CA LEU A 155 -14.93 12.15 -14.24
C LEU A 155 -15.37 11.20 -15.36
N ASP A 156 -15.91 11.73 -16.46
CA ASP A 156 -16.32 10.92 -17.63
C ASP A 156 -15.12 10.18 -18.26
N ALA A 157 -13.96 10.85 -18.35
CA ALA A 157 -12.74 10.24 -18.87
C ALA A 157 -12.12 9.24 -17.87
N LEU A 158 -12.32 9.47 -16.57
CA LEU A 158 -11.81 8.60 -15.51
C LEU A 158 -12.68 7.37 -15.26
N ALA A 159 -13.96 7.42 -15.62
CA ALA A 159 -14.91 6.32 -15.44
C ALA A 159 -14.44 5.00 -16.08
N ALA A 160 -13.73 5.06 -17.21
CA ALA A 160 -13.17 3.89 -17.90
C ALA A 160 -12.05 3.17 -17.09
N TRP A 161 -11.47 3.86 -16.12
CA TRP A 161 -10.35 3.38 -15.30
C TRP A 161 -10.78 3.00 -13.88
N LEU A 162 -12.05 3.24 -13.51
CA LEU A 162 -12.61 2.81 -12.25
C LEU A 162 -12.85 1.29 -12.28
N ARG A 163 -11.96 0.56 -11.63
CA ARG A 163 -12.07 -0.89 -11.48
C ARG A 163 -12.97 -1.26 -10.29
N PRO A 164 -13.65 -2.42 -10.30
CA PRO A 164 -14.40 -2.92 -9.15
C PRO A 164 -13.57 -2.99 -7.86
N GLU A 165 -12.27 -3.25 -7.99
CA GLU A 165 -11.31 -3.30 -6.88
C GLU A 165 -10.99 -1.91 -6.29
N GLY A 166 -11.42 -0.83 -6.95
CA GLY A 166 -11.30 0.55 -6.47
C GLY A 166 -9.98 1.23 -6.79
N GLU A 167 -9.00 0.53 -7.36
CA GLU A 167 -7.76 1.13 -7.85
C GLU A 167 -7.14 0.38 -9.03
N CYS A 168 -6.44 1.10 -9.91
CA CYS A 168 -5.58 0.51 -10.93
C CYS A 168 -4.43 1.42 -11.32
N TRP A 169 -3.33 0.79 -11.75
CA TRP A 169 -2.20 1.50 -12.35
C TRP A 169 -2.46 1.82 -13.81
N VAL A 170 -1.95 2.96 -14.28
CA VAL A 170 -2.00 3.40 -15.67
C VAL A 170 -0.73 4.13 -16.05
N HIS A 171 -0.38 4.09 -17.33
CA HIS A 171 0.53 5.03 -17.95
C HIS A 171 -0.17 6.37 -18.13
N ALA A 172 0.41 7.43 -17.57
CA ALA A 172 -0.02 8.80 -17.79
C ALA A 172 1.06 9.57 -18.54
N THR A 173 0.66 10.44 -19.46
CA THR A 173 1.57 11.33 -20.17
C THR A 173 1.49 12.74 -19.59
N LEU A 174 2.64 13.39 -19.48
CA LEU A 174 2.81 14.71 -18.90
C LEU A 174 3.13 15.71 -20.02
N HIS A 175 2.35 16.78 -20.11
CA HIS A 175 2.50 17.79 -21.15
C HIS A 175 2.58 19.18 -20.53
N GLU A 176 3.48 20.00 -21.04
CA GLU A 176 3.52 21.41 -20.65
C GLU A 176 2.36 22.15 -21.33
N ILE A 177 1.58 22.88 -20.52
CA ILE A 177 0.59 23.85 -21.00
C ILE A 177 0.82 25.20 -20.35
N THR A 178 0.44 26.26 -21.04
CA THR A 178 0.39 27.60 -20.47
C THR A 178 -1.02 27.89 -19.99
N GLU A 179 -1.22 27.94 -18.68
CA GLU A 179 -2.46 28.41 -18.08
C GLU A 179 -2.44 29.93 -18.07
N GLN A 180 -3.47 30.58 -18.61
CA GLN A 180 -3.64 32.04 -18.58
C GLN A 180 -4.79 32.44 -17.64
N PRO A 181 -4.62 32.37 -16.31
CA PRO A 181 -5.56 33.03 -15.42
C PRO A 181 -5.48 34.55 -15.66
N ALA A 182 -6.59 35.26 -15.39
CA ALA A 182 -6.85 36.67 -15.72
C ALA A 182 -5.78 37.71 -15.31
N ARG A 183 -4.70 37.31 -14.62
CA ARG A 183 -3.62 38.19 -14.14
C ARG A 183 -2.20 37.78 -14.56
N SER A 184 -1.92 36.52 -14.92
CA SER A 184 -0.55 36.10 -15.29
C SER A 184 -0.51 34.69 -15.90
N ALA A 185 0.13 34.54 -17.05
CA ALA A 185 0.39 33.22 -17.64
C ALA A 185 1.36 32.39 -16.79
N ARG A 186 1.09 31.10 -16.58
CA ARG A 186 1.96 30.17 -15.86
C ARG A 186 2.06 28.85 -16.60
N ALA A 187 3.27 28.31 -16.73
CA ALA A 187 3.48 26.96 -17.23
C ALA A 187 3.07 25.95 -16.16
N VAL A 188 2.19 25.03 -16.51
CA VAL A 188 1.75 23.93 -15.65
C VAL A 188 1.83 22.62 -16.44
N VAL A 189 1.94 21.51 -15.72
CA VAL A 189 1.95 20.18 -16.32
C VAL A 189 0.54 19.64 -16.31
N GLU A 190 -0.06 19.44 -17.49
CA GLU A 190 -1.28 18.66 -17.59
C GLU A 190 -0.98 17.16 -17.65
N VAL A 191 -1.92 16.37 -17.13
CA VAL A 191 -1.81 14.92 -17.08
C VAL A 191 -2.88 14.33 -17.99
N ARG A 192 -2.46 13.41 -18.86
CA ARG A 192 -3.35 12.72 -19.80
C ARG A 192 -3.24 11.21 -19.67
N ILE A 193 -4.36 10.50 -19.73
CA ILE A 193 -4.41 9.03 -19.86
C ILE A 193 -4.98 8.74 -21.26
N ASP A 194 -4.29 7.89 -22.02
CA ASP A 194 -4.65 7.56 -23.41
C ASP A 194 -4.93 8.80 -24.30
N GLY A 195 -4.16 9.87 -24.07
CA GLY A 195 -4.28 11.13 -24.80
C GLY A 195 -5.40 12.06 -24.33
N VAL A 196 -6.26 11.63 -23.41
CA VAL A 196 -7.35 12.42 -22.83
C VAL A 196 -6.87 13.12 -21.56
N ARG A 197 -7.11 14.42 -21.44
CA ARG A 197 -6.77 15.19 -20.23
C ARG A 197 -7.63 14.73 -19.06
N ILE A 198 -6.97 14.40 -17.95
CA ILE A 198 -7.62 13.98 -16.71
C ILE A 198 -7.37 14.94 -15.55
N GLY A 199 -6.59 16.00 -15.77
CA GLY A 199 -6.29 17.03 -14.79
C GLY A 199 -4.93 17.66 -15.04
N GLN A 200 -4.39 18.29 -14.01
CA GLN A 200 -3.07 18.93 -14.05
C GLN A 200 -2.36 18.81 -12.70
N LEU A 201 -1.05 19.01 -12.67
CA LEU A 201 -0.31 19.14 -11.42
C LEU A 201 -0.50 20.55 -10.84
N SER A 202 -0.44 20.69 -9.51
CA SER A 202 -0.42 22.03 -8.90
C SER A 202 0.74 22.88 -9.46
N PRO A 203 0.66 24.22 -9.46
CA PRO A 203 1.74 25.06 -10.00
C PRO A 203 3.10 24.79 -9.36
N ARG A 204 3.12 24.52 -8.04
CA ARG A 204 4.34 24.12 -7.32
C ARG A 204 4.90 22.81 -7.88
N MET A 205 4.08 21.77 -7.95
CA MET A 205 4.53 20.45 -8.40
C MET A 205 4.86 20.42 -9.90
N SER A 206 4.18 21.22 -10.70
CA SER A 206 4.53 21.44 -12.11
C SER A 206 5.96 21.97 -12.22
N GLY A 207 6.35 22.95 -11.40
CA GLY A 207 7.72 23.48 -11.38
C GLY A 207 8.80 22.43 -11.11
N GLU A 208 8.52 21.44 -10.26
CA GLU A 208 9.45 20.35 -9.91
C GLU A 208 9.69 19.36 -11.07
N VAL A 209 8.73 19.22 -11.99
CA VAL A 209 8.74 18.20 -13.06
C VAL A 209 8.93 18.81 -14.45
N LEU A 210 8.61 20.10 -14.64
CA LEU A 210 8.67 20.80 -15.93
C LEU A 210 10.03 20.70 -16.63
N ALA A 211 11.13 20.82 -15.88
CA ALA A 211 12.46 20.70 -16.48
C ALA A 211 12.68 19.31 -17.13
N ALA A 212 12.18 18.24 -16.51
CA ALA A 212 12.23 16.89 -17.08
C ALA A 212 11.34 16.75 -18.31
N VAL A 213 10.13 17.31 -18.27
CA VAL A 213 9.17 17.29 -19.40
C VAL A 213 9.74 18.04 -20.60
N ARG A 214 10.29 19.24 -20.38
CA ARG A 214 10.93 20.05 -21.43
C ARG A 214 12.14 19.36 -22.04
N HIS A 215 13.01 18.79 -21.20
CA HIS A 215 14.18 18.04 -21.65
C HIS A 215 13.83 16.87 -22.57
N LEU A 216 12.73 16.16 -22.28
CA LEU A 216 12.24 15.08 -23.15
C LEU A 216 11.60 15.64 -24.42
N ALA A 217 10.78 16.69 -24.32
CA ALA A 217 10.11 17.31 -25.46
C ALA A 217 11.11 17.89 -26.48
N GLU A 218 12.20 18.51 -26.02
CA GLU A 218 13.31 18.99 -26.86
C GLU A 218 13.99 17.87 -27.66
N ARG A 219 13.89 16.63 -27.18
CA ARG A 219 14.40 15.42 -27.84
C ARG A 219 13.32 14.69 -28.64
N GLY A 220 12.13 15.26 -28.79
CA GLY A 220 10.99 14.64 -29.48
C GLY A 220 10.31 13.51 -28.72
N LEU A 221 10.59 13.38 -27.41
CA LEU A 221 10.03 12.33 -26.55
C LEU A 221 8.90 12.88 -25.67
N VAL A 222 7.87 12.06 -25.47
CA VAL A 222 6.80 12.34 -24.50
C VAL A 222 7.23 11.86 -23.11
N ALA A 223 7.03 12.69 -22.10
CA ALA A 223 7.20 12.30 -20.70
C ALA A 223 6.05 11.38 -20.28
N CYS A 224 6.36 10.13 -19.97
CA CYS A 224 5.41 9.17 -19.43
C CYS A 224 5.70 8.96 -17.94
N ALA A 225 4.67 8.73 -17.12
CA ALA A 225 4.81 8.43 -15.69
C ALA A 225 3.83 7.33 -15.29
N ARG A 226 4.16 6.63 -14.19
CA ARG A 226 3.23 5.71 -13.56
C ARG A 226 2.20 6.51 -12.78
N ALA A 227 0.92 6.25 -12.99
CA ALA A 227 -0.15 6.87 -12.20
C ALA A 227 -1.10 5.80 -11.67
N ILE A 228 -1.68 6.05 -10.51
CA ILE A 228 -2.75 5.22 -9.94
C ILE A 228 -4.04 6.01 -9.95
N VAL A 229 -5.08 5.42 -10.52
CA VAL A 229 -6.45 5.93 -10.45
C VAL A 229 -7.11 5.21 -9.29
N LYS A 230 -7.63 5.96 -8.33
CA LYS A 230 -8.29 5.43 -7.13
C LYS A 230 -9.70 5.98 -6.99
N GLY A 231 -10.58 5.15 -6.45
CA GLY A 231 -11.90 5.56 -6.02
C GLY A 231 -13.01 4.93 -6.85
N ASN A 232 -14.11 5.64 -6.94
CA ASN A 232 -15.36 5.17 -7.53
C ASN A 232 -16.08 6.32 -8.26
N SER A 233 -17.32 6.06 -8.67
CA SER A 233 -18.17 7.03 -9.38
C SER A 233 -18.53 8.28 -8.57
N ILE A 234 -18.31 8.27 -7.25
CA ILE A 234 -18.60 9.40 -6.35
C ILE A 234 -17.33 10.24 -6.14
N LYS A 235 -16.20 9.59 -5.89
CA LYS A 235 -14.92 10.26 -5.65
C LYS A 235 -13.83 9.51 -6.38
N THR A 236 -13.18 10.20 -7.32
CA THR A 236 -12.02 9.69 -8.05
C THR A 236 -10.82 10.57 -7.73
N GLU A 237 -9.68 9.94 -7.50
CA GLU A 237 -8.39 10.58 -7.28
C GLU A 237 -7.37 9.99 -8.24
N VAL A 238 -6.49 10.84 -8.77
CA VAL A 238 -5.38 10.39 -9.60
C VAL A 238 -4.08 10.84 -8.97
N ILE A 239 -3.16 9.90 -8.77
CA ILE A 239 -1.84 10.16 -8.18
C ILE A 239 -0.78 9.73 -9.19
N VAL A 240 0.09 10.66 -9.57
CA VAL A 240 1.24 10.41 -10.44
C VAL A 240 2.48 10.14 -9.57
N TYR A 241 3.25 9.12 -9.91
CA TYR A 241 4.54 8.81 -9.30
C TYR A 241 5.63 9.13 -10.31
N ALA A 242 6.36 10.21 -10.06
CA ALA A 242 7.44 10.66 -10.91
C ALA A 242 8.54 11.30 -10.06
N ALA A 243 9.78 10.95 -10.36
CA ALA A 243 10.96 11.62 -9.83
C ALA A 243 10.96 13.09 -10.28
N ARG A 244 11.31 13.99 -9.37
CA ARG A 244 11.49 15.41 -9.66
C ARG A 244 12.73 15.61 -10.51
N ALA A 245 12.83 16.74 -11.20
CA ALA A 245 13.94 17.01 -12.10
C ALA A 245 15.33 16.88 -11.44
N HIS A 246 15.46 17.27 -10.16
CA HIS A 246 16.71 17.16 -9.40
C HIS A 246 16.98 15.76 -8.82
N GLU A 247 15.98 14.87 -8.83
CA GLU A 247 16.09 13.49 -8.38
C GLU A 247 16.45 12.54 -9.53
N LEU A 248 16.43 13.02 -10.78
CA LEU A 248 16.72 12.22 -11.97
C LEU A 248 18.19 11.79 -12.00
N PRO A 249 18.47 10.48 -12.14
CA PRO A 249 19.84 10.00 -12.29
C PRO A 249 20.51 10.53 -13.57
N GLU A 250 21.81 10.82 -13.49
CA GLU A 250 22.59 11.28 -14.65
C GLU A 250 22.62 10.24 -15.78
N SER A 251 22.58 8.95 -15.42
CA SER A 251 22.37 7.86 -16.38
C SER A 251 21.08 8.08 -17.16
N TRP A 252 19.94 8.27 -16.49
CA TRP A 252 18.66 8.51 -17.16
C TRP A 252 18.70 9.72 -18.12
N LEU A 253 19.43 10.79 -17.79
CA LEU A 253 19.57 11.97 -18.66
C LEU A 253 20.44 11.73 -19.90
N SER A 254 21.52 10.97 -19.75
CA SER A 254 22.57 10.76 -20.76
C SER A 254 22.30 9.56 -21.65
N ASP A 255 21.48 8.64 -21.15
CA ASP A 255 21.02 7.46 -21.85
C ASP A 255 20.35 7.85 -23.18
N PRO A 256 20.88 7.41 -24.34
CA PRO A 256 20.22 7.67 -25.62
C PRO A 256 18.76 7.22 -25.58
N PRO A 257 17.86 7.84 -26.37
CA PRO A 257 16.57 7.25 -26.65
C PRO A 257 16.77 5.78 -27.00
N GLU A 258 15.97 4.90 -26.42
CA GLU A 258 16.24 3.45 -26.33
C GLU A 258 16.54 2.78 -27.68
N ALA A 259 16.10 3.40 -28.78
CA ALA A 259 16.42 3.08 -30.17
C ALA A 259 17.94 3.04 -30.49
N ALA A 260 18.76 3.96 -29.96
CA ALA A 260 20.19 4.06 -30.31
C ALA A 260 21.10 3.13 -29.50
N ARG A 261 20.61 2.60 -28.37
CA ARG A 261 21.36 1.68 -27.48
C ARG A 261 21.50 0.27 -28.06
N HIS A 262 20.56 -0.13 -28.90
CA HIS A 262 20.56 -1.43 -29.58
C HIS A 262 21.62 -1.52 -30.69
N ALA A 263 22.01 -0.39 -31.29
CA ALA A 263 23.09 -0.38 -32.29
C ALA A 263 24.48 -0.50 -31.64
N VAL A 264 24.69 0.15 -30.49
CA VAL A 264 26.02 0.24 -29.86
C VAL A 264 26.39 -1.03 -29.06
N ARG A 265 25.43 -1.68 -28.38
CA ARG A 265 25.70 -2.91 -27.60
C ARG A 265 26.02 -4.15 -28.43
N ASN A 266 25.65 -4.18 -29.71
CA ASN A 266 26.01 -5.27 -30.62
C ASN A 266 27.50 -5.30 -30.99
N SER A 267 28.29 -4.28 -30.61
CA SER A 267 29.71 -4.17 -30.96
C SER A 267 30.69 -4.41 -29.80
N SER A 268 30.22 -4.53 -28.55
CA SER A 268 31.08 -4.50 -27.36
C SER A 268 30.61 -5.48 -26.28
N ALA A 269 30.51 -6.76 -26.63
CA ALA A 269 30.33 -7.84 -25.66
C ALA A 269 31.69 -8.43 -25.27
N ALA A 270 32.42 -7.75 -24.39
CA ALA A 270 33.43 -8.35 -23.53
C ALA A 270 33.77 -7.39 -22.37
N ASP A 271 33.49 -7.88 -21.16
CA ASP A 271 34.09 -7.50 -19.87
C ASP A 271 33.40 -6.45 -18.96
N ARG A 272 33.17 -6.90 -17.71
CA ARG A 272 32.79 -6.23 -16.44
C ARG A 272 31.32 -6.12 -15.95
N PRO A 273 31.12 -6.09 -14.59
CA PRO A 273 29.93 -6.61 -13.90
C PRO A 273 28.82 -5.57 -13.67
N ALA A 274 27.62 -6.11 -13.43
CA ALA A 274 26.33 -5.43 -13.39
C ALA A 274 26.11 -4.56 -12.13
N GLY A 275 25.83 -3.28 -12.35
CA GLY A 275 25.01 -2.44 -11.46
C GLY A 275 23.52 -2.52 -11.87
N PRO A 276 22.59 -1.99 -11.06
CA PRO A 276 21.16 -2.10 -11.32
C PRO A 276 20.82 -1.43 -12.65
N SER A 277 20.34 -2.23 -13.60
CA SER A 277 20.08 -1.85 -14.97
C SER A 277 18.70 -1.20 -15.06
N ALA A 278 18.67 0.05 -15.52
CA ALA A 278 17.49 0.74 -16.05
C ALA A 278 16.93 -0.02 -17.27
N ALA A 279 16.06 -1.00 -17.02
CA ALA A 279 15.48 -1.89 -18.03
C ALA A 279 13.95 -1.91 -17.93
N GLU A 280 13.32 -0.82 -18.34
CA GLU A 280 11.93 -0.79 -18.77
C GLU A 280 11.78 0.36 -19.78
N THR A 281 11.57 0.08 -21.07
CA THR A 281 10.69 0.81 -22.03
C THR A 281 11.04 0.46 -23.51
N ALA A 282 10.60 -0.69 -24.05
CA ALA A 282 10.67 -0.94 -25.50
C ALA A 282 9.30 -1.28 -26.10
N VAL A 283 8.81 -0.35 -26.94
CA VAL A 283 7.53 -0.36 -27.66
C VAL A 283 7.60 -1.25 -28.92
N LEU A 284 6.56 -2.07 -29.10
CA LEU A 284 6.21 -2.71 -30.36
C LEU A 284 5.76 -1.67 -31.40
N ARG A 285 6.49 -1.58 -32.51
CA ARG A 285 5.98 -1.00 -33.77
C ARG A 285 5.32 -2.13 -34.55
N VAL A 286 3.99 -2.11 -34.69
CA VAL A 286 3.29 -2.94 -35.69
C VAL A 286 3.12 -2.09 -36.98
N PRO A 287 3.38 -2.63 -38.19
CA PRO A 287 3.21 -1.88 -39.43
C PRO A 287 1.73 -1.57 -39.66
N ALA A 288 1.45 -0.38 -40.19
CA ALA A 288 0.12 0.01 -40.62
C ALA A 288 -0.42 -0.94 -41.69
N GLY A 289 -1.60 -1.52 -41.43
CA GLY A 289 -2.39 -2.19 -42.46
C GLY A 289 -3.09 -3.46 -42.00
N GLN A 290 -4.14 -3.33 -41.18
CA GLN A 290 -5.41 -4.05 -41.32
C GLN A 290 -6.38 -3.65 -40.20
N THR A 291 -7.52 -3.09 -40.61
CA THR A 291 -8.68 -2.85 -39.77
C THR A 291 -9.23 -4.17 -39.25
N THR A 292 -9.22 -4.38 -37.93
CA THR A 292 -10.04 -5.41 -37.27
C THR A 292 -10.98 -4.74 -36.28
N ALA A 293 -12.28 -5.02 -36.44
CA ALA A 293 -13.39 -4.48 -35.67
C ALA A 293 -13.27 -4.74 -34.15
N PRO A 294 -13.90 -3.91 -33.29
CA PRO A 294 -13.83 -4.08 -31.85
C PRO A 294 -14.49 -5.39 -31.40
N PHE A 295 -13.77 -6.13 -30.55
CA PHE A 295 -14.23 -7.35 -29.88
C PHE A 295 -15.28 -6.99 -28.82
N VAL A 296 -16.47 -7.56 -28.95
CA VAL A 296 -17.56 -7.51 -27.96
C VAL A 296 -17.55 -8.84 -27.18
N PRO A 297 -17.36 -8.84 -25.85
CA PRO A 297 -17.46 -10.08 -25.07
C PRO A 297 -18.93 -10.57 -24.99
N PRO A 298 -19.19 -11.89 -25.03
CA PRO A 298 -20.54 -12.41 -24.85
C PRO A 298 -21.01 -12.22 -23.40
N ALA A 299 -22.25 -11.78 -23.24
CA ALA A 299 -22.91 -11.62 -21.95
C ALA A 299 -22.98 -12.96 -21.21
N LEU A 300 -22.51 -12.98 -19.96
CA LEU A 300 -22.77 -14.06 -19.02
C LEU A 300 -24.20 -13.88 -18.49
N ASP A 301 -25.06 -14.83 -18.88
CA ASP A 301 -26.45 -14.94 -18.43
C ASP A 301 -26.44 -15.40 -16.97
N VAL A 302 -26.67 -14.47 -16.04
CA VAL A 302 -26.81 -14.75 -14.60
C VAL A 302 -28.31 -14.70 -14.26
N PRO A 303 -28.95 -15.82 -13.89
CA PRO A 303 -30.34 -15.81 -13.45
C PRO A 303 -30.49 -15.12 -12.08
N PRO A 304 -31.60 -14.42 -11.82
CA PRO A 304 -31.79 -13.67 -10.58
C PRO A 304 -31.93 -14.61 -9.37
N PRO A 305 -31.45 -14.22 -8.18
CA PRO A 305 -31.57 -15.02 -6.97
C PRO A 305 -33.02 -15.07 -6.48
N VAL A 306 -33.47 -16.31 -6.22
CA VAL A 306 -34.75 -16.64 -5.58
C VAL A 306 -34.71 -16.21 -4.11
N ALA A 307 -35.66 -15.36 -3.71
CA ALA A 307 -35.84 -14.95 -2.32
C ALA A 307 -36.43 -16.11 -1.48
N PRO A 308 -35.97 -16.33 -0.23
CA PRO A 308 -36.61 -17.27 0.67
C PRO A 308 -37.90 -16.69 1.25
N VAL A 309 -38.96 -17.50 1.16
CA VAL A 309 -40.25 -17.33 1.83
C VAL A 309 -40.09 -17.71 3.31
N ILE A 310 -40.44 -16.80 4.22
CA ILE A 310 -40.96 -17.16 5.56
C ILE A 310 -42.19 -16.30 5.86
N ALA A 311 -43.18 -16.98 6.42
CA ALA A 311 -44.58 -16.60 6.55
C ALA A 311 -44.87 -15.52 7.61
N GLY A 312 -45.78 -14.61 7.23
CA GLY A 312 -47.03 -14.32 7.94
C GLY A 312 -46.96 -13.57 9.28
N ALA A 313 -47.49 -12.34 9.29
CA ALA A 313 -48.56 -11.94 10.23
C ALA A 313 -49.02 -10.48 10.02
N VAL A 314 -50.23 -10.37 9.47
CA VAL A 314 -51.35 -9.47 9.83
C VAL A 314 -51.29 -7.96 9.52
N ALA A 315 -52.29 -7.60 8.70
CA ALA A 315 -52.81 -6.31 8.27
C ALA A 315 -53.13 -5.26 9.36
N ALA A 316 -53.13 -3.99 8.95
CA ALA A 316 -54.29 -3.11 9.09
C ALA A 316 -54.23 -1.90 8.12
N ASP A 317 -55.40 -1.57 7.61
CA ASP A 317 -55.76 -0.58 6.58
C ASP A 317 -55.43 0.88 6.91
N GLY A 318 -55.45 1.75 5.88
CA GLY A 318 -55.76 3.16 6.09
C GLY A 318 -55.39 4.09 4.94
N ARG A 319 -56.33 4.32 4.02
CA ARG A 319 -56.25 5.31 2.94
C ARG A 319 -56.17 6.77 3.44
N ALA A 320 -55.48 7.57 2.62
CA ALA A 320 -55.76 8.97 2.23
C ALA A 320 -55.79 10.07 3.31
N HIS A 321 -55.02 11.14 3.09
CA HIS A 321 -55.61 12.44 2.73
C HIS A 321 -54.55 13.46 2.27
N ASP A 322 -54.92 14.14 1.20
CA ASP A 322 -54.33 15.31 0.56
C ASP A 322 -54.65 16.58 1.36
N VAL A 323 -53.67 17.45 1.66
CA VAL A 323 -53.90 18.88 1.98
C VAL A 323 -52.74 19.73 1.48
N ARG A 324 -53.10 20.70 0.65
CA ARG A 324 -52.30 21.78 0.05
C ARG A 324 -51.92 22.91 1.01
N GLU A 325 -50.83 23.58 0.62
CA GLU A 325 -50.56 25.04 0.65
C GLU A 325 -50.74 25.84 1.94
N SER A 326 -49.68 26.54 2.36
CA SER A 326 -49.58 28.02 2.20
C SER A 326 -48.43 28.63 3.02
N GLY A 327 -47.73 29.62 2.43
CA GLY A 327 -47.28 30.81 3.17
C GLY A 327 -45.78 30.97 3.48
N LEU A 328 -45.05 31.56 2.53
CA LEU A 328 -43.80 32.35 2.74
C LEU A 328 -44.07 33.59 3.65
N PRO A 329 -43.12 34.46 4.12
CA PRO A 329 -41.77 34.67 3.56
C PRO A 329 -40.63 35.25 4.48
N GLN A 330 -39.47 35.50 3.85
CA GLN A 330 -38.39 36.51 4.06
C GLN A 330 -37.44 36.50 5.29
N SER A 331 -36.18 36.16 4.97
CA SER A 331 -34.94 36.96 5.15
C SER A 331 -34.57 37.53 6.54
N LEU A 332 -33.42 37.10 7.07
CA LEU A 332 -32.40 38.00 7.65
C LEU A 332 -31.03 37.28 7.75
N ALA A 333 -30.00 38.07 7.52
CA ALA A 333 -28.60 37.71 7.36
C ALA A 333 -28.00 36.82 8.47
N VAL A 334 -27.10 35.91 8.07
CA VAL A 334 -26.23 35.15 9.00
C VAL A 334 -24.80 35.73 8.92
N PRO A 335 -24.27 36.34 9.99
CA PRO A 335 -22.85 36.63 10.10
C PRO A 335 -22.07 35.39 10.57
N ALA A 336 -20.82 35.29 10.15
CA ALA A 336 -19.88 34.21 10.48
C ALA A 336 -19.70 34.05 11.99
N ALA A 337 -20.01 32.85 12.52
CA ALA A 337 -19.68 32.45 13.88
C ALA A 337 -18.49 31.48 13.85
N ARG A 338 -17.39 31.91 14.49
CA ARG A 338 -16.24 31.07 14.85
C ARG A 338 -16.71 29.96 15.79
N SER A 339 -16.36 28.71 15.50
CA SER A 339 -16.53 27.60 16.44
C SER A 339 -15.65 27.82 17.69
N PRO A 340 -16.18 27.62 18.91
CA PRO A 340 -15.42 27.78 20.14
C PRO A 340 -14.49 26.57 20.35
N GLN A 341 -13.22 26.83 20.69
CA GLN A 341 -12.34 25.78 21.22
C GLN A 341 -12.74 25.42 22.66
N PRO A 342 -12.71 24.13 23.05
CA PRO A 342 -12.96 23.73 24.42
C PRO A 342 -11.71 23.94 25.30
N SER A 343 -11.88 24.61 26.44
CA SER A 343 -10.87 24.72 27.49
C SER A 343 -10.66 23.39 28.22
N PRO A 344 -9.43 23.02 28.65
CA PRO A 344 -9.18 21.78 29.37
C PRO A 344 -9.64 21.89 30.85
N ARG A 345 -10.28 20.84 31.37
CA ARG A 345 -10.52 20.63 32.82
C ARG A 345 -9.41 19.73 33.40
N PRO A 346 -9.05 19.86 34.69
CA PRO A 346 -7.95 19.10 35.28
C PRO A 346 -8.32 17.63 35.53
N ALA A 347 -7.31 16.77 35.41
CA ALA A 347 -7.37 15.31 35.49
C ALA A 347 -7.84 14.83 36.88
N GLY A 348 -8.95 14.10 36.90
CA GLY A 348 -9.38 13.26 38.03
C GLY A 348 -9.08 11.77 37.78
N PRO A 349 -9.12 10.92 38.81
CA PRO A 349 -8.85 9.48 38.67
C PRO A 349 -9.83 8.82 37.69
N ARG A 350 -9.31 7.96 36.80
CA ARG A 350 -10.11 7.27 35.76
C ARG A 350 -10.54 5.89 36.23
N LEU A 351 -11.80 5.54 35.95
CA LEU A 351 -12.35 4.22 36.26
C LEU A 351 -11.74 3.14 35.35
N ASN A 352 -11.19 2.09 35.96
CA ASN A 352 -10.64 0.90 35.32
C ASN A 352 -11.55 -0.31 35.60
N PRO A 353 -12.61 -0.55 34.78
CA PRO A 353 -13.57 -1.62 35.05
C PRO A 353 -12.94 -3.01 34.90
N PRO A 354 -13.17 -3.94 35.83
CA PRO A 354 -12.75 -5.34 35.72
C PRO A 354 -13.33 -6.06 34.49
N PRO A 355 -12.68 -7.11 33.97
CA PRO A 355 -13.15 -7.84 32.78
C PRO A 355 -14.53 -8.51 32.93
N ASN A 356 -14.96 -8.77 34.17
CA ASN A 356 -16.26 -9.37 34.49
C ASN A 356 -17.41 -8.35 34.58
N TRP A 357 -17.14 -7.06 34.37
CA TRP A 357 -18.14 -6.00 34.41
C TRP A 357 -18.56 -5.56 32.99
N PRO A 358 -19.79 -5.07 32.82
CA PRO A 358 -20.22 -4.50 31.54
C PRO A 358 -19.35 -3.30 31.15
N ALA A 359 -18.93 -3.24 29.89
CA ALA A 359 -18.13 -2.13 29.37
C ALA A 359 -18.95 -0.82 29.35
N PRO A 360 -18.45 0.29 29.91
CA PRO A 360 -19.17 1.55 29.88
C PRO A 360 -19.25 2.12 28.45
N PRO A 361 -20.29 2.92 28.13
CA PRO A 361 -20.39 3.61 26.85
C PRO A 361 -19.19 4.54 26.59
N LEU A 362 -18.85 4.72 25.31
CA LEU A 362 -17.74 5.58 24.89
C LEU A 362 -17.89 7.02 25.45
N GLY A 363 -16.85 7.51 26.14
CA GLY A 363 -16.84 8.85 26.75
C GLY A 363 -17.59 8.97 28.09
N TRP A 364 -18.14 7.89 28.62
CA TRP A 364 -18.80 7.90 29.93
C TRP A 364 -17.78 7.93 31.08
N SER A 365 -18.06 8.73 32.11
CA SER A 365 -17.33 8.72 33.38
C SER A 365 -18.33 8.78 34.54
N PRO A 366 -18.09 8.04 35.63
CA PRO A 366 -18.99 8.02 36.77
C PRO A 366 -19.08 9.40 37.44
N ALA A 367 -20.28 9.75 37.92
CA ALA A 367 -20.48 10.95 38.73
C ALA A 367 -19.79 10.81 40.11
N PRO A 368 -19.44 11.93 40.78
CA PRO A 368 -18.88 11.88 42.14
C PRO A 368 -19.78 11.10 43.10
N GLY A 369 -19.22 10.09 43.77
CA GLY A 369 -19.97 9.22 44.71
C GLY A 369 -20.59 7.96 44.09
N TRP A 370 -20.32 7.67 42.82
CA TRP A 370 -20.76 6.43 42.17
C TRP A 370 -20.10 5.18 42.78
N THR A 371 -20.88 4.13 42.99
CA THR A 371 -20.39 2.79 43.36
C THR A 371 -20.89 1.75 42.37
N PRO A 372 -20.10 0.70 42.08
CA PRO A 372 -20.48 -0.35 41.14
C PRO A 372 -21.70 -1.13 41.62
N ASP A 373 -22.48 -1.64 40.66
CA ASP A 373 -23.63 -2.47 40.98
C ASP A 373 -23.16 -3.77 41.66
N PRO A 374 -23.67 -4.10 42.86
CA PRO A 374 -23.33 -5.34 43.55
C PRO A 374 -23.56 -6.61 42.72
N ALA A 375 -24.45 -6.57 41.73
CA ALA A 375 -24.73 -7.69 40.82
C ALA A 375 -23.58 -8.02 39.86
N TRP A 376 -22.59 -7.14 39.68
CA TRP A 376 -21.47 -7.36 38.76
C TRP A 376 -20.33 -8.20 39.36
N GLY A 377 -20.44 -8.55 40.65
CA GLY A 377 -19.45 -9.35 41.36
C GLY A 377 -18.20 -8.57 41.78
N PRO A 378 -17.41 -9.11 42.73
CA PRO A 378 -16.23 -8.41 43.23
C PRO A 378 -15.15 -8.32 42.14
N PRO A 379 -14.33 -7.26 42.15
CA PRO A 379 -13.16 -7.21 41.30
C PRO A 379 -12.14 -8.28 41.72
N PRO A 380 -11.25 -8.75 40.81
CA PRO A 380 -10.17 -9.67 41.16
C PRO A 380 -9.31 -9.13 42.30
N ALA A 381 -8.74 -10.04 43.11
CA ALA A 381 -7.88 -9.66 44.23
C ALA A 381 -6.71 -8.77 43.77
N GLY A 382 -6.57 -7.59 44.36
CA GLY A 382 -5.53 -6.61 44.01
C GLY A 382 -5.86 -5.63 42.88
N TRP A 383 -7.08 -5.68 42.31
CA TRP A 383 -7.48 -4.79 41.23
C TRP A 383 -7.71 -3.34 41.69
N GLN A 384 -7.06 -2.39 41.01
CA GLN A 384 -7.26 -0.96 41.27
C GLN A 384 -8.33 -0.42 40.32
N LEU A 385 -9.50 -0.11 40.88
CA LEU A 385 -10.65 0.46 40.14
C LEU A 385 -10.41 1.92 39.71
N TRP A 386 -9.51 2.61 40.39
CA TRP A 386 -9.16 4.00 40.10
C TRP A 386 -7.67 4.06 39.82
N ILE A 387 -7.33 4.49 38.61
CA ILE A 387 -5.94 4.72 38.20
C ILE A 387 -5.74 6.21 37.97
N ASP A 388 -4.61 6.73 38.45
CA ASP A 388 -4.17 8.07 38.11
C ASP A 388 -3.93 8.14 36.60
N ALA A 389 -4.44 9.19 35.96
CA ALA A 389 -4.09 9.45 34.57
C ALA A 389 -2.56 9.64 34.51
N PRO A 390 -1.86 8.97 33.58
CA PRO A 390 -0.43 9.17 33.43
C PRO A 390 -0.16 10.66 33.14
N PRO A 391 0.93 11.24 33.68
CA PRO A 391 1.26 12.63 33.44
C PRO A 391 1.38 12.88 31.93
N ASP A 392 0.83 14.02 31.47
CA ASP A 392 0.85 14.53 30.09
C ASP A 392 2.30 14.72 29.56
N ALA A 393 3.05 13.64 29.36
CA ALA A 393 4.44 13.68 28.91
C ALA A 393 4.57 13.93 27.39
N ASP A 394 3.46 13.96 26.64
CA ASP A 394 3.47 14.06 25.17
C ASP A 394 2.69 15.26 24.61
N ARG A 395 2.32 16.24 25.44
CA ARG A 395 1.58 17.45 25.01
C ARG A 395 2.42 18.73 24.93
N SER A 396 3.71 18.67 25.27
CA SER A 396 4.58 19.86 25.37
C SER A 396 5.62 20.01 24.25
N LEU A 397 5.78 19.00 23.39
CA LEU A 397 6.63 19.07 22.21
C LEU A 397 5.77 19.48 21.00
N PRO A 398 6.31 20.27 20.05
CA PRO A 398 5.59 20.58 18.82
C PRO A 398 5.21 19.26 18.13
N GLU A 399 3.93 19.11 17.76
CA GLU A 399 3.44 17.90 17.10
C GLU A 399 4.25 17.63 15.82
N PRO A 400 4.55 16.34 15.53
CA PRO A 400 5.29 15.98 14.32
C PRO A 400 4.52 16.48 13.10
N SER A 401 5.15 17.34 12.31
CA SER A 401 4.54 17.99 11.14
C SER A 401 4.64 17.14 9.86
N GLY A 402 5.50 16.12 9.91
CA GLY A 402 5.77 15.13 8.86
C GLY A 402 5.20 13.74 9.17
N MET A 403 5.79 12.72 8.54
CA MET A 403 5.42 11.33 8.77
C MET A 403 5.72 10.93 10.22
N VAL A 404 4.82 10.17 10.84
CA VAL A 404 4.89 9.77 12.25
C VAL A 404 5.28 8.30 12.36
N ALA A 405 6.30 7.98 13.15
CA ALA A 405 6.64 6.62 13.55
C ALA A 405 6.06 6.33 14.94
N ARG A 406 5.08 5.43 15.00
CA ARG A 406 4.49 4.93 16.24
C ARG A 406 5.21 3.65 16.69
N THR A 407 5.89 3.71 17.83
CA THR A 407 6.68 2.58 18.33
C THR A 407 6.06 1.98 19.60
N TRP A 408 6.00 0.66 19.65
CA TRP A 408 5.51 -0.11 20.79
C TRP A 408 6.34 -1.38 21.00
N ARG A 409 6.50 -1.83 22.24
CA ARG A 409 7.23 -3.05 22.57
C ARG A 409 6.41 -4.03 23.40
N GLY A 410 6.59 -5.31 23.09
CA GLY A 410 6.01 -6.44 23.81
C GLY A 410 7.00 -7.58 23.93
N TRP A 411 6.83 -8.44 24.94
CA TRP A 411 7.65 -9.61 25.16
C TRP A 411 6.76 -10.85 25.19
N ALA A 412 7.21 -11.93 24.55
CA ALA A 412 6.57 -13.23 24.60
C ALA A 412 7.59 -14.29 25.05
N PRO A 413 7.17 -15.34 25.78
CA PRO A 413 8.04 -16.49 26.05
C PRO A 413 8.52 -17.11 24.72
N LYS A 414 9.78 -17.55 24.67
CA LYS A 414 10.38 -18.15 23.45
C LYS A 414 9.53 -19.25 22.81
N ALA A 415 8.87 -20.07 23.64
CA ALA A 415 8.06 -21.20 23.18
C ALA A 415 6.84 -20.78 22.34
N VAL A 416 6.30 -19.58 22.56
CA VAL A 416 5.08 -19.07 21.89
C VAL A 416 5.33 -17.82 21.06
N ALA A 417 6.58 -17.35 20.97
CA ALA A 417 6.94 -16.14 20.23
C ALA A 417 6.57 -16.20 18.74
N ASP A 418 6.63 -17.39 18.13
CA ASP A 418 6.22 -17.59 16.74
C ASP A 418 4.71 -17.44 16.54
N GLU A 419 3.91 -17.75 17.55
CA GLU A 419 2.46 -17.54 17.53
C GLU A 419 2.12 -16.05 17.53
N TYR A 420 2.86 -15.25 18.32
CA TYR A 420 2.71 -13.80 18.33
C TYR A 420 3.06 -13.20 16.97
N GLN A 421 4.18 -13.60 16.38
CA GLN A 421 4.58 -13.13 15.04
C GLN A 421 3.51 -13.49 14.00
N ARG A 422 2.99 -14.73 14.03
CA ARG A 422 1.93 -15.17 13.10
C ARG A 422 0.64 -14.39 13.30
N HIS A 423 0.25 -14.10 14.55
CA HIS A 423 -0.90 -13.25 14.85
C HIS A 423 -0.73 -11.84 14.31
N TYR A 424 0.47 -11.26 14.46
CA TYR A 424 0.77 -9.95 13.90
C TYR A 424 0.69 -9.95 12.37
N GLU A 425 1.27 -10.95 11.71
CA GLU A 425 1.26 -11.08 10.24
C GLU A 425 -0.15 -11.30 9.67
N THR A 426 -0.96 -12.15 10.30
CA THR A 426 -2.28 -12.57 9.75
C THR A 426 -3.46 -11.73 10.25
N GLY A 427 -3.35 -11.12 11.43
CA GLY A 427 -4.43 -10.36 12.07
C GLY A 427 -4.18 -8.86 12.03
N VAL A 428 -3.01 -8.42 12.52
CA VAL A 428 -2.71 -7.00 12.73
C VAL A 428 -2.32 -6.31 11.43
N ALA A 429 -1.39 -6.89 10.66
CA ALA A 429 -0.87 -6.27 9.44
C ALA A 429 -1.96 -5.97 8.37
N PRO A 430 -2.92 -6.88 8.08
CA PRO A 430 -3.99 -6.59 7.11
C PRO A 430 -4.93 -5.47 7.56
N ARG A 431 -5.11 -5.28 8.88
CA ARG A 431 -5.93 -4.18 9.42
C ARG A 431 -5.19 -2.86 9.32
N LEU A 432 -3.91 -2.83 9.70
CA LEU A 432 -3.06 -1.65 9.56
C LEU A 432 -3.01 -1.15 8.11
N ALA A 433 -2.88 -2.08 7.15
CA ALA A 433 -2.84 -1.76 5.72
C ALA A 433 -4.12 -1.08 5.18
N ARG A 434 -5.24 -1.15 5.90
CA ARG A 434 -6.52 -0.52 5.53
C ARG A 434 -6.72 0.85 6.18
N LEU A 435 -5.84 1.24 7.11
CA LEU A 435 -5.98 2.50 7.81
C LEU A 435 -5.62 3.68 6.91
N PRO A 436 -6.41 4.77 6.94
CA PRO A 436 -6.02 6.03 6.32
C PRO A 436 -4.65 6.48 6.81
N GLY A 437 -3.82 6.99 5.89
CA GLY A 437 -2.50 7.49 6.24
C GLY A 437 -1.44 6.44 6.57
N PHE A 438 -1.74 5.14 6.53
CA PHE A 438 -0.73 4.10 6.74
C PHE A 438 0.39 4.16 5.68
N ARG A 439 1.65 4.20 6.13
CA ARG A 439 2.86 4.28 5.30
C ARG A 439 3.77 3.06 5.41
N GLY A 440 3.49 2.17 6.37
CA GLY A 440 4.21 0.91 6.52
C GLY A 440 4.25 0.45 7.97
N ALA A 441 4.70 -0.78 8.18
CA ALA A 441 5.00 -1.30 9.50
C ALA A 441 6.29 -2.12 9.47
N ARG A 442 6.98 -2.17 10.60
CA ARG A 442 8.13 -3.04 10.86
C ARG A 442 7.90 -3.72 12.19
N LEU A 443 7.94 -5.05 12.19
CA LEU A 443 8.00 -5.83 13.42
C LEU A 443 9.44 -6.32 13.58
N LEU A 444 10.14 -5.79 14.57
CA LEU A 444 11.48 -6.23 14.93
C LEU A 444 11.36 -7.33 15.97
N ARG A 445 12.24 -8.32 15.89
CA ARG A 445 12.30 -9.45 16.82
C ARG A 445 13.70 -9.56 17.38
N ARG A 446 13.82 -9.70 18.71
CA ARG A 446 15.10 -9.90 19.41
C ARG A 446 14.94 -10.94 20.50
N ALA A 447 15.85 -11.91 20.57
CA ALA A 447 15.90 -12.84 21.69
C ALA A 447 16.45 -12.14 22.94
N GLU A 448 15.75 -12.26 24.08
CA GLU A 448 16.15 -11.68 25.38
C GLU A 448 15.96 -12.73 26.48
N GLY A 449 17.03 -13.45 26.83
CA GLY A 449 16.96 -14.50 27.86
C GLY A 449 15.98 -15.61 27.47
N ASP A 450 14.94 -15.84 28.27
CA ASP A 450 13.88 -16.81 27.99
C ASP A 450 12.66 -16.20 27.27
N GLU A 451 12.73 -14.91 26.96
CA GLU A 451 11.72 -14.16 26.22
C GLU A 451 12.21 -13.78 24.81
N VAL A 452 11.27 -13.34 23.99
CA VAL A 452 11.50 -12.68 22.71
C VAL A 452 10.84 -11.32 22.78
N ALA A 453 11.64 -10.27 22.63
CA ALA A 453 11.18 -8.90 22.52
C ALA A 453 10.74 -8.62 21.07
N PHE A 454 9.52 -8.12 20.93
CA PHE A 454 8.96 -7.59 19.71
C PHE A 454 8.88 -6.07 19.78
N THR A 455 9.36 -5.37 18.75
CA THR A 455 9.18 -3.92 18.61
C THR A 455 8.39 -3.66 17.34
N SER A 456 7.16 -3.17 17.50
CA SER A 456 6.30 -2.77 16.39
C SER A 456 6.50 -1.28 16.12
N ILE A 457 6.96 -0.95 14.92
CA ILE A 457 7.07 0.41 14.41
C ILE A 457 6.04 0.56 13.30
N VAL A 458 5.10 1.49 13.42
CA VAL A 458 4.05 1.73 12.43
C VAL A 458 4.16 3.17 11.95
N PHE A 459 4.23 3.36 10.64
CA PHE A 459 4.40 4.66 10.02
C PHE A 459 3.05 5.21 9.55
N PHE A 460 2.73 6.45 9.91
CA PHE A 460 1.53 7.18 9.52
C PHE A 460 1.88 8.50 8.84
N ALA A 461 1.03 8.96 7.91
CA ALA A 461 1.27 10.18 7.15
C ALA A 461 1.18 11.43 8.03
N ARG A 462 0.27 11.43 9.01
CA ARG A 462 0.04 12.52 9.98
C ARG A 462 -0.37 11.99 11.35
N MET A 463 -0.22 12.85 12.35
CA MET A 463 -0.68 12.55 13.72
C MET A 463 -2.20 12.32 13.82
N ASP A 464 -2.98 12.97 12.97
CA ASP A 464 -4.44 12.77 12.92
C ASP A 464 -4.83 11.35 12.48
N ASP A 465 -4.02 10.72 11.62
CA ASP A 465 -4.22 9.33 11.21
C ASP A 465 -3.97 8.35 12.36
N VAL A 466 -3.01 8.67 13.24
CA VAL A 466 -2.73 7.92 14.47
C VAL A 466 -3.91 8.01 15.43
N ARG A 467 -4.50 9.21 15.59
CA ARG A 467 -5.67 9.43 16.45
C ARG A 467 -6.90 8.68 15.95
N ALA A 468 -7.12 8.66 14.63
CA ALA A 468 -8.20 7.90 14.03
C ALA A 468 -8.06 6.39 14.26
N PHE A 469 -6.82 5.89 14.39
CA PHE A 469 -6.52 4.49 14.70
C PHE A 469 -6.61 4.17 16.20
N ALA A 470 -6.02 4.99 17.06
CA ALA A 470 -5.81 4.70 18.48
C ALA A 470 -6.88 5.31 19.41
N GLY A 471 -7.74 6.20 18.90
CA GLY A 471 -8.74 6.93 19.69
C GLY A 471 -8.17 8.12 20.46
N ASP A 472 -8.95 8.65 21.41
CA ASP A 472 -8.61 9.87 22.17
C ASP A 472 -7.33 9.72 23.02
N ASP A 473 -6.95 8.48 23.38
CA ASP A 473 -5.78 8.15 24.19
C ASP A 473 -4.70 7.47 23.34
N TRP A 474 -4.26 8.18 22.30
CA TRP A 474 -3.36 7.70 21.25
C TRP A 474 -1.97 7.27 21.77
N SER A 475 -1.59 7.73 22.96
CA SER A 475 -0.35 7.37 23.67
C SER A 475 -0.42 6.00 24.36
N VAL A 476 -1.60 5.36 24.44
CA VAL A 476 -1.79 4.05 25.07
C VAL A 476 -1.64 2.93 24.05
N ALA A 477 -1.01 1.83 24.48
CA ALA A 477 -0.89 0.63 23.69
C ALA A 477 -2.23 -0.09 23.53
N VAL A 478 -2.76 -0.12 22.31
CA VAL A 478 -3.90 -0.97 21.94
C VAL A 478 -3.38 -2.39 21.70
N VAL A 479 -3.50 -3.24 22.72
CA VAL A 479 -3.11 -4.66 22.66
C VAL A 479 -4.37 -5.53 22.66
N GLU A 480 -4.65 -6.19 21.54
CA GLU A 480 -5.83 -7.04 21.37
C GLU A 480 -5.74 -8.36 22.17
N GLU A 481 -6.89 -8.95 22.46
CA GLU A 481 -7.02 -10.17 23.29
C GLU A 481 -6.17 -11.37 22.81
N PRO A 482 -6.02 -11.64 21.49
CA PRO A 482 -5.12 -12.71 21.04
C PRO A 482 -3.64 -12.41 21.32
N ALA A 483 -3.22 -11.14 21.23
CA ALA A 483 -1.86 -10.71 21.57
C ALA A 483 -1.61 -10.83 23.09
N ARG A 484 -2.59 -10.44 23.92
CA ARG A 484 -2.50 -10.55 25.39
C ARG A 484 -2.33 -11.97 25.89
N ARG A 485 -2.86 -12.96 25.16
CA ARG A 485 -2.73 -14.39 25.50
C ARG A 485 -1.33 -14.95 25.27
N VAL A 486 -0.55 -14.32 24.40
CA VAL A 486 0.77 -14.82 23.98
C VAL A 486 1.91 -14.00 24.60
N LEU A 487 1.68 -12.71 24.84
CA LEU A 487 2.67 -11.82 25.45
C LEU A 487 2.74 -12.04 26.97
N SER A 488 3.96 -12.18 27.50
CA SER A 488 4.21 -12.22 28.94
C SER A 488 4.13 -10.83 29.58
N ARG A 489 4.54 -9.79 28.85
CA ARG A 489 4.47 -8.38 29.28
C ARG A 489 4.57 -7.43 28.08
N TRP A 490 4.17 -6.18 28.25
CA TRP A 490 4.30 -5.14 27.21
C TRP A 490 4.42 -3.74 27.79
N GLU A 491 4.90 -2.81 26.98
CA GLU A 491 4.87 -1.39 27.32
C GLU A 491 3.42 -0.88 27.28
N PRO A 492 2.92 -0.24 28.36
CA PRO A 492 1.55 0.23 28.43
C PRO A 492 1.30 1.45 27.53
N THR A 493 2.37 2.14 27.15
CA THR A 493 2.37 3.32 26.30
C THR A 493 3.10 3.06 25.00
N VAL A 494 2.88 3.94 24.04
CA VAL A 494 3.55 3.98 22.74
C VAL A 494 4.23 5.33 22.56
N THR A 495 5.32 5.36 21.80
CA THR A 495 5.99 6.62 21.43
C THR A 495 5.60 7.02 20.01
N HIS A 496 5.60 8.34 19.76
CA HIS A 496 5.33 8.92 18.45
C HIS A 496 6.47 9.87 18.10
N ASP A 497 7.22 9.51 17.08
CA ASP A 497 8.40 10.27 16.64
C ASP A 497 8.15 10.82 15.22
N GLU A 498 8.61 12.04 14.94
CA GLU A 498 8.68 12.51 13.55
C GLU A 498 9.77 11.73 12.81
N VAL A 499 9.42 11.16 11.65
CA VAL A 499 10.41 10.59 10.73
C VAL A 499 11.12 11.74 10.04
N ALA A 500 12.23 12.19 10.63
CA ALA A 500 13.02 13.30 10.09
C ALA A 500 13.67 12.97 8.73
N MET A 501 13.99 11.70 8.50
CA MET A 501 14.59 11.22 7.27
C MET A 501 14.32 9.71 7.12
N GLU A 502 13.91 9.30 5.92
CA GLU A 502 13.79 7.90 5.54
C GLU A 502 14.70 7.64 4.35
N VAL A 503 15.58 6.65 4.47
CA VAL A 503 16.45 6.20 3.38
C VAL A 503 15.95 4.85 2.92
N LEU A 504 15.26 4.84 1.78
CA LEU A 504 14.86 3.61 1.12
C LEU A 504 16.03 3.09 0.28
N PRO A 505 16.31 1.78 0.29
CA PRO A 505 17.34 1.21 -0.58
C PRO A 505 17.00 1.51 -2.04
N ARG A 506 18.01 1.97 -2.79
CA ARG A 506 17.92 2.33 -4.22
C ARG A 506 17.84 1.11 -5.12
#